data_AF-A0A7S4DD47-F1
#
_entry.id   AF-A0A7S4DD47-F1
#
_cell.length_a   1.000
_cell.length_b   1.000
_cell.length_c   1.000
_cell.angle_alpha   90.00
_cell.angle_beta   90.00
_cell.angle_gamma   90.00
#
_symmetry.space_group_name_H-M   'P 1'
#
loop_
_entity.id
_entity.type
_entity.pdbx_description
1 polymer ?
#
loop_
_entity_poly.entity_id
_entity_poly.type
_entity_poly.pdbx_seq_one_letter_code
_entity_poly.pdbx_strand_id
1 'polypeptide(L)'
;VDYVHRVGRTARAGRAGRAVSLVAQYEVGLVHQIEEYTGVKLALCGEVEEEAVLGLLNAAARATRVARLRLIEQGFDEKVEGLLERKKKSRQQRRTKEG
;
A
#
# COMPACT_ATOMS: atom_id res chain seq x y z
N VAL A 1 -9.29 3.69 -7.60
CA VAL A 1 -8.18 3.24 -8.47
C VAL A 1 -7.97 1.76 -8.24
N ASP A 2 -8.40 0.98 -9.22
CA ASP A 2 -8.54 -0.48 -9.20
C ASP A 2 -7.20 -1.22 -9.46
N TYR A 3 -7.10 -2.50 -9.09
CA TYR A 3 -5.93 -3.38 -9.20
C TYR A 3 -5.27 -3.30 -10.59
N VAL A 4 -6.09 -3.25 -11.66
CA VAL A 4 -5.62 -3.16 -13.05
C VAL A 4 -4.89 -1.85 -13.35
N HIS A 5 -5.22 -0.74 -12.70
CA HIS A 5 -4.45 0.50 -12.90
C HIS A 5 -3.08 0.47 -12.20
N ARG A 6 -2.91 -0.38 -11.19
CA ARG A 6 -1.62 -0.58 -10.50
C ARG A 6 -0.73 -1.59 -11.22
N VAL A 7 -1.33 -2.67 -11.70
CA VAL A 7 -0.60 -3.83 -12.26
C VAL A 7 -0.59 -3.82 -13.79
N GLY A 8 -1.67 -3.37 -14.40
CA GLY A 8 -1.84 -3.32 -15.85
C GLY A 8 -0.80 -2.42 -16.49
N ARG A 9 -0.04 -2.99 -17.43
CA ARG A 9 0.83 -2.23 -18.32
C ARG A 9 0.39 -2.45 -19.75
N THR A 10 -0.58 -1.67 -20.20
CA THR A 10 -1.04 -1.66 -21.60
C THR A 10 0.06 -1.22 -22.58
N ALA A 11 1.18 -0.66 -22.09
CA ALA A 11 2.29 -0.14 -22.90
C ALA A 11 3.57 -1.00 -22.89
N ARG A 12 3.55 -2.26 -22.44
CA ARG A 12 4.79 -3.05 -22.22
C ARG A 12 5.49 -3.57 -23.49
N ALA A 13 4.96 -3.39 -24.70
CA ALA A 13 5.59 -3.80 -25.97
C ALA A 13 6.27 -5.20 -25.90
N GLY A 14 5.54 -6.21 -25.42
CA GLY A 14 6.03 -7.60 -25.34
C GLY A 14 7.00 -7.91 -24.18
N ARG A 15 7.34 -6.96 -23.30
CA ARG A 15 8.22 -7.22 -22.16
C ARG A 15 7.46 -7.82 -20.97
N ALA A 16 7.98 -8.91 -20.42
CA ALA A 16 7.45 -9.51 -19.20
C ALA A 16 7.68 -8.59 -17.97
N GLY A 17 6.88 -8.79 -16.93
CA GLY A 17 7.05 -8.14 -15.64
C GLY A 17 6.29 -8.88 -14.56
N ARG A 18 6.74 -8.72 -13.31
CA ARG A 18 6.15 -9.38 -12.16
C ARG A 18 5.40 -8.38 -11.28
N ALA A 19 4.26 -8.81 -10.76
CA ALA A 19 3.52 -8.12 -9.72
C ALA A 19 3.33 -9.10 -8.57
N VAL A 20 3.69 -8.68 -7.36
CA VAL A 20 3.52 -9.46 -6.15
C VAL A 20 2.55 -8.70 -5.25
N SER A 21 1.49 -9.37 -4.82
CA SER A 21 0.53 -8.81 -3.87
C SER A 21 0.78 -9.41 -2.50
N LEU A 22 0.91 -8.56 -1.49
CA LEU A 22 0.89 -8.98 -0.09
C LEU A 22 -0.57 -9.05 0.33
N VAL A 23 -1.00 -10.22 0.81
CA VAL A 23 -2.40 -10.51 1.13
C VAL A 23 -2.49 -11.00 2.57
N ALA A 24 -3.30 -10.35 3.38
CA ALA A 24 -3.63 -10.79 4.73
C ALA A 24 -4.82 -11.76 4.72
N GLN A 25 -5.02 -12.49 5.83
CA GLN A 25 -6.08 -13.49 5.96
C GLN A 25 -7.50 -12.98 5.67
N TYR A 26 -7.76 -11.68 5.88
CA TYR A 26 -9.06 -11.05 5.67
C TYR A 26 -9.26 -10.51 4.25
N GLU A 27 -8.24 -10.58 3.40
CA GLU A 27 -8.24 -10.01 2.04
C GLU A 27 -8.50 -11.06 0.95
N VAL A 28 -8.80 -12.30 1.33
CA VAL A 28 -9.09 -13.41 0.40
C VAL A 28 -10.25 -13.06 -0.55
N GLY A 29 -11.28 -12.36 -0.05
CA GLY A 29 -12.39 -11.90 -0.90
C GLY A 29 -11.95 -10.92 -2.00
N LEU A 30 -10.96 -10.06 -1.72
CA LEU A 30 -10.42 -9.13 -2.72
C LEU A 30 -9.62 -9.87 -3.79
N VAL A 31 -8.89 -10.92 -3.41
CA VAL A 31 -8.18 -11.79 -4.35
C VAL A 31 -9.18 -12.43 -5.32
N HIS A 32 -10.25 -13.04 -4.82
CA HIS A 32 -11.26 -13.66 -5.68
C HIS A 32 -11.93 -12.66 -6.65
N GLN A 33 -12.23 -11.44 -6.18
CA GLN A 33 -12.76 -10.39 -7.05
C GLN A 33 -11.79 -10.00 -8.16
N ILE A 34 -10.49 -9.92 -7.86
CA ILE A 34 -9.45 -9.66 -8.87
C ILE A 34 -9.38 -10.79 -9.89
N GLU A 35 -9.40 -12.04 -9.42
CA GLU A 35 -9.36 -13.21 -10.31
C GLU A 35 -10.59 -13.28 -11.22
N GLU A 36 -11.77 -13.00 -10.69
CA GLU A 36 -13.02 -12.94 -11.46
C GLU A 36 -12.98 -11.82 -12.50
N TYR A 37 -12.53 -10.63 -12.10
CA TYR A 37 -12.45 -9.47 -13.00
C TYR A 37 -11.42 -9.64 -14.10
N THR A 38 -10.26 -10.24 -13.80
CA THR A 38 -9.16 -10.41 -14.75
C THR A 38 -9.24 -11.72 -15.54
N GLY A 39 -10.02 -12.69 -15.06
CA GLY A 39 -10.06 -14.06 -15.59
C GLY A 39 -8.78 -14.87 -15.33
N VAL A 40 -7.86 -14.37 -14.51
CA VAL A 40 -6.55 -14.99 -14.25
C VAL A 40 -6.47 -15.42 -12.79
N LYS A 41 -6.09 -16.68 -12.54
CA LYS A 41 -5.80 -17.18 -11.20
C LYS A 41 -4.44 -16.68 -10.71
N LEU A 42 -4.40 -16.13 -9.51
CA LEU A 42 -3.16 -15.67 -8.87
C LEU A 42 -2.47 -16.87 -8.22
N ALA A 43 -1.20 -17.07 -8.56
CA ALA A 43 -0.39 -18.12 -7.95
C ALA A 43 0.24 -17.63 -6.64
N LEU A 44 0.35 -18.54 -5.66
CA LEU A 44 1.15 -18.29 -4.46
C LEU A 44 2.61 -18.02 -4.87
N CYS A 45 3.24 -17.03 -4.23
CA CYS A 45 4.62 -16.69 -4.51
C CYS A 45 5.56 -17.75 -3.90
N GLY A 46 6.06 -18.68 -4.72
CA GLY A 46 6.99 -19.75 -4.30
C GLY A 46 8.45 -19.34 -4.13
N GLU A 47 8.79 -18.05 -4.22
CA GLU A 47 10.17 -17.55 -4.04
C GLU A 47 10.51 -17.25 -2.58
N VAL A 48 9.55 -17.39 -1.68
CA VAL A 48 9.67 -17.00 -0.28
C VAL A 48 9.35 -18.20 0.61
N GLU A 49 10.36 -18.67 1.32
CA GLU A 49 10.24 -19.75 2.31
C GLU A 49 9.80 -19.20 3.67
N GLU A 50 8.82 -19.83 4.30
CA GLU A 50 8.22 -19.35 5.56
C GLU A 50 9.24 -19.28 6.69
N GLU A 51 10.06 -20.33 6.87
CA GLU A 51 11.07 -20.41 7.91
C GLU A 51 12.09 -19.27 7.83
N ALA A 52 12.49 -18.89 6.61
CA ALA A 52 13.40 -17.78 6.39
C ALA A 52 12.78 -16.44 6.83
N VAL A 53 11.48 -16.25 6.60
CA VAL A 53 10.74 -15.05 7.00
C VAL A 53 10.51 -15.02 8.51
N LEU A 54 10.18 -16.16 9.13
CA LEU A 54 9.98 -16.26 10.58
C LEU A 54 11.25 -15.83 11.35
N GLY A 55 12.44 -16.15 10.84
CA GLY A 55 13.71 -15.69 11.39
C GLY A 55 13.88 -14.16 11.40
N LEU A 56 13.22 -13.45 10.48
CA LEU A 56 13.28 -11.99 10.37
C LEU A 56 12.28 -11.26 11.27
N LEU A 57 11.27 -11.95 11.81
CA LEU A 57 10.17 -11.33 12.58
C LEU A 57 10.68 -10.47 13.74
N ASN A 58 11.65 -10.98 14.50
CA ASN A 58 12.22 -10.25 15.64
C ASN A 58 12.93 -8.97 15.20
N ALA A 59 13.66 -9.01 14.08
CA ALA A 59 14.35 -7.84 13.53
C ALA A 59 13.34 -6.80 13.00
N ALA A 60 12.33 -7.26 12.26
CA ALA A 60 11.27 -6.41 11.72
C ALA A 60 10.43 -5.74 12.84
N ALA A 61 10.09 -6.49 13.89
CA ALA A 61 9.36 -5.96 15.04
C ALA A 61 10.16 -4.86 15.78
N ARG A 62 11.46 -5.09 16.00
CA ARG A 62 12.35 -4.07 16.59
C ARG A 62 12.46 -2.83 15.72
N ALA A 63 12.68 -3.01 14.42
CA ALA A 63 12.77 -1.90 13.47
C ALA A 63 11.49 -1.06 13.45
N THR A 64 10.32 -1.71 13.39
CA THR A 64 9.01 -1.05 13.44
C THR A 64 8.83 -0.25 14.73
N ARG A 65 9.20 -0.82 15.88
CA ARG A 65 9.13 -0.12 17.17
C ARG A 65 10.00 1.13 17.20
N VAL A 66 11.28 1.00 16.78
CA VAL A 66 12.22 2.12 16.76
C VAL A 66 11.76 3.22 15.80
N ALA A 67 11.29 2.85 14.61
CA ALA A 67 10.75 3.79 13.64
C ALA A 67 9.55 4.56 14.23
N ARG A 68 8.63 3.86 14.90
CA ARG A 68 7.47 4.49 15.54
C ARG A 68 7.87 5.48 16.64
N LEU A 69 8.80 5.11 17.51
CA LEU A 69 9.29 6.01 18.56
C LEU A 69 9.90 7.29 17.98
N ARG A 70 10.72 7.16 16.93
CA ARG A 70 11.31 8.31 16.24
C ARG A 70 10.27 9.23 15.60
N LEU A 71 9.21 8.66 15.00
CA LEU A 71 8.12 9.45 14.44
C LEU A 71 7.40 10.27 15.54
N ILE A 72 7.16 9.66 16.70
CA ILE A 72 6.56 10.33 17.85
C ILE A 72 7.49 11.44 18.38
N GLU A 73 8.77 11.15 18.62
CA GLU A 73 9.76 12.13 19.11
C GLU A 73 9.89 13.35 18.18
N GLN A 74 9.77 13.14 16.87
CA GLN A 74 9.86 14.21 15.87
C GLN A 74 8.57 15.02 15.71
N GLY A 75 7.53 14.71 16.49
CA GLY A 75 6.21 15.31 16.38
C GLY A 75 5.63 15.14 14.97
N PHE A 76 5.77 13.94 14.40
CA PHE A 76 5.30 13.66 13.04
C PHE A 76 3.79 13.79 12.96
N ASP A 77 3.07 13.35 13.99
CA ASP A 77 1.61 13.37 14.02
C ASP A 77 1.08 14.81 14.01
N GLU A 78 1.64 15.73 14.81
CA GLU A 78 1.21 17.15 14.79
C GLU A 78 1.51 17.80 13.42
N LYS A 79 2.63 17.43 12.78
CA LYS A 79 2.97 17.92 11.43
C LYS A 79 1.93 17.44 10.40
N VAL A 80 1.54 16.17 10.46
CA VAL A 80 0.52 15.60 9.56
C VAL A 80 -0.82 16.31 9.75
N GLU A 81 -1.26 16.50 10.99
CA GLU A 81 -2.49 17.25 11.30
C GLU A 81 -2.44 18.68 10.74
N GLY A 82 -1.34 19.40 10.96
CA GLY A 82 -1.15 20.74 10.42
C GLY A 82 -1.24 20.81 8.88
N LEU A 83 -0.72 19.80 8.18
CA LEU A 83 -0.81 19.70 6.72
C LEU A 83 -2.23 19.43 6.24
N LEU A 84 -2.96 18.55 6.94
CA LEU A 84 -4.36 18.25 6.64
C LEU A 84 -5.24 19.47 6.82
N GLU A 85 -5.07 20.22 7.90
CA GLU A 85 -5.80 21.46 8.16
C GLU A 85 -5.52 22.52 7.08
N ARG A 86 -4.26 22.69 6.67
CA ARG A 86 -3.90 23.59 5.54
C ARG A 86 -4.58 23.18 4.24
N LYS A 87 -4.63 21.88 3.92
CA LYS A 87 -5.32 21.35 2.73
C LYS A 87 -6.84 21.57 2.79
N LYS A 88 -7.47 21.44 3.96
CA LYS A 88 -8.91 21.71 4.13
C LYS A 88 -9.19 23.20 3.88
N LYS A 89 -8.42 24.09 4.51
CA LYS A 89 -8.56 25.55 4.33
C LYS A 89 -8.39 25.98 2.88
N SER A 90 -7.38 25.45 2.18
CA SER A 90 -7.17 25.80 0.76
C SER A 90 -8.30 25.30 -0.16
N ARG A 91 -8.86 24.11 0.10
CA ARG A 91 -10.03 23.59 -0.63
C ARG A 91 -11.28 24.45 -0.38
N GLN A 92 -11.49 24.90 0.84
CA GLN A 92 -12.63 25.75 1.20
C GLN A 92 -12.52 27.14 0.57
N GLN A 93 -11.32 27.75 0.57
CA GLN A 93 -11.07 29.03 -0.10
C GLN A 93 -11.27 28.99 -1.61
N ARG A 94 -10.94 27.87 -2.28
CA ARG A 94 -11.23 27.70 -3.71
C ARG A 94 -12.72 27.66 -3.99
N ARG A 95 -13.46 26.89 -3.18
CA ARG A 95 -14.93 26.81 -3.28
C ARG A 95 -15.64 28.14 -3.07
N THR A 96 -15.16 28.97 -2.14
CA THR A 96 -15.74 30.30 -1.88
C THR A 96 -15.35 31.37 -2.90
N LYS A 97 -14.39 31.10 -3.79
CA LYS A 97 -13.97 32.04 -4.85
C LYS A 97 -14.59 31.74 -6.21
N GLU A 98 -15.13 30.53 -6.39
CA GLU A 98 -15.75 30.05 -7.63
C GLU A 98 -17.29 30.15 -7.63
N GLY A 99 -17.90 30.58 -6.52
CA GLY A 99 -19.33 30.89 -6.39
C GLY A 99 -19.54 32.33 -5.96
#